data_AF-A0A359E267-F1
#
_entry.id   AF-A0A359E267-F1
#
_cell.length_a   1.000
_cell.length_b   1.000
_cell.length_c   1.000
_cell.angle_alpha   90.00
_cell.angle_beta   90.00
_cell.angle_gamma   90.00
#
_symmetry.space_group_name_H-M   'P 1'
#
loop_
_entity.id
_entity.type
_entity.pdbx_description
1 polymer ?
#
loop_
_entity_poly.entity_id
_entity_poly.type
_entity_poly.pdbx_seq_one_letter_code
_entity_poly.pdbx_strand_id
1 'polypeptide(L)'
;SFGALSIGYNLRRKSSAKCVTDCDLMGFFKPDFEVLRDRHPQIAVKFLQTLTNIALRQLETTSKKLAEVSSEQLALNIQFQTYYEANREEKV
;
A
#
# COMPACT_ATOMS: atom_id res chain seq x y z
N SER A 1 3.12 -7.06 9.02
CA SER A 1 2.10 -7.54 8.07
C SER A 1 2.53 -7.17 6.65
N PHE A 2 2.30 -8.04 5.66
CA PHE A 2 2.65 -7.84 4.25
C PHE A 2 1.44 -8.17 3.35
N GLY A 3 1.45 -7.73 2.09
CA GLY A 3 0.41 -8.04 1.10
C GLY A 3 -0.94 -7.32 1.29
N ALA A 4 -1.14 -6.60 2.39
CA ALA A 4 -2.41 -5.96 2.71
C ALA A 4 -2.87 -4.94 1.64
N LEU A 5 -1.94 -4.19 1.05
CA LEU A 5 -2.24 -3.23 -0.02
C LEU A 5 -2.73 -3.89 -1.31
N SER A 6 -2.37 -5.15 -1.55
CA SER A 6 -2.84 -5.93 -2.70
C SER A 6 -4.32 -6.31 -2.57
N ILE A 7 -4.85 -6.37 -1.34
CA ILE A 7 -6.26 -6.69 -1.08
C ILE A 7 -7.14 -5.47 -1.36
N GLY A 8 -6.79 -4.31 -0.78
CA GLY A 8 -7.60 -3.09 -0.89
C GLY A 8 -7.41 -2.29 -2.18
N TYR A 9 -6.20 -2.28 -2.76
CA TYR A 9 -5.83 -1.39 -3.87
C TYR A 9 -5.37 -2.14 -5.12
N ASN A 10 -5.52 -3.47 -5.17
CA ASN A 10 -5.12 -4.31 -6.29
C ASN A 10 -3.64 -4.11 -6.71
N LEU A 11 -2.79 -3.66 -5.80
CA LEU A 11 -1.38 -3.40 -6.06
C LEU A 11 -0.62 -4.70 -6.23
N ARG A 12 0.13 -4.85 -7.33
CA ARG A 12 1.00 -6.00 -7.55
C ARG A 12 2.12 -6.02 -6.51
N ARG A 13 2.45 -7.22 -6.01
CA ARG A 13 3.57 -7.43 -5.09
C ARG A 13 4.88 -6.86 -5.67
N LYS A 14 5.48 -5.89 -4.97
CA LYS A 14 6.77 -5.27 -5.35
C LYS A 14 7.97 -5.84 -4.58
N SER A 15 7.74 -6.57 -3.50
CA SER A 15 8.79 -7.12 -2.63
C SER A 15 8.50 -8.55 -2.21
N SER A 16 9.53 -9.31 -1.87
CA SER A 16 9.40 -10.64 -1.28
C SER A 16 9.28 -10.56 0.24
N ALA A 17 8.59 -11.54 0.83
CA ALA A 17 8.63 -11.82 2.26
C ALA A 17 9.38 -13.14 2.46
N LYS A 18 10.31 -13.18 3.41
CA LYS A 18 11.10 -14.36 3.76
C LYS A 18 10.91 -14.64 5.26
N CYS A 19 10.53 -15.86 5.62
CA CYS A 19 10.48 -16.30 7.02
C CYS A 19 11.94 -16.48 7.51
N VAL A 20 12.29 -15.81 8.61
CA VAL A 20 13.67 -15.78 9.15
C VAL A 20 13.82 -16.73 10.34
N THR A 21 12.72 -17.01 11.04
CA THR A 21 12.59 -17.93 12.17
C THR A 21 11.27 -18.67 12.03
N ASP A 22 11.07 -19.77 12.76
CA ASP A 22 9.80 -20.51 12.74
C ASP A 22 8.62 -19.56 13.02
N CYS A 23 7.65 -19.57 12.10
CA CYS A 23 6.59 -18.58 12.04
C CYS A 23 5.26 -19.22 11.60
N ASP A 24 4.19 -18.93 12.35
CA ASP A 24 2.82 -19.25 11.93
C ASP A 24 2.23 -18.09 11.12
N LEU A 25 1.68 -18.40 9.95
CA LEU A 25 1.09 -17.40 9.07
C LEU A 25 -0.44 -17.46 9.11
N MET A 26 -1.08 -16.38 9.56
CA MET A 26 -2.52 -16.19 9.40
C MET A 26 -2.82 -15.55 8.05
N GLY A 27 -3.64 -16.22 7.24
CA GLY A 27 -4.07 -15.76 5.92
C GLY A 27 -5.33 -14.91 5.98
N PHE A 28 -5.35 -13.82 5.21
CA PHE A 28 -6.55 -13.07 4.86
C PHE A 28 -6.45 -12.70 3.39
N PHE A 29 -7.37 -13.21 2.57
CA PHE A 29 -7.30 -13.14 1.12
C PHE A 29 -8.37 -12.19 0.56
N LYS A 30 -8.24 -11.85 -0.72
CA LYS A 30 -9.20 -10.98 -1.41
C LYS A 30 -10.65 -11.51 -1.35
N PRO A 31 -10.92 -12.82 -1.55
CA PRO A 31 -12.27 -13.36 -1.38
C PRO A 31 -12.82 -13.18 0.04
N ASP A 32 -11.98 -13.28 1.07
CA ASP A 32 -12.39 -13.05 2.46
C ASP A 32 -12.82 -11.61 2.67
N PHE A 33 -12.10 -10.66 2.06
CA PHE A 33 -12.47 -9.25 2.07
C PHE A 33 -13.76 -8.98 1.30
N GLU A 34 -13.98 -9.64 0.16
CA GLU A 34 -15.22 -9.51 -0.62
C GLU A 34 -16.42 -9.99 0.21
N VAL A 35 -16.31 -11.16 0.86
CA VAL A 35 -17.34 -11.68 1.77
C VAL A 35 -17.56 -10.74 2.97
N LEU A 36 -16.47 -10.22 3.56
CA LEU A 36 -16.55 -9.26 4.67
C LEU A 36 -17.27 -7.97 4.26
N ARG A 37 -16.98 -7.46 3.07
CA ARG A 37 -17.61 -6.25 2.53
C ARG A 37 -19.10 -6.44 2.32
N ASP A 38 -19.48 -7.59 1.78
CA ASP A 38 -20.88 -7.88 1.46
C ASP A 38 -21.71 -8.12 2.74
N ARG A 39 -21.14 -8.77 3.76
CA ARG A 39 -21.84 -9.09 5.01
C ARG A 39 -21.75 -8.01 6.08
N HIS A 40 -20.61 -7.31 6.15
CA HIS A 40 -20.28 -6.34 7.19
C HIS A 40 -19.60 -5.08 6.61
N PRO A 41 -20.34 -4.27 5.83
CA PRO A 41 -19.76 -3.14 5.09
C PRO A 41 -19.07 -2.10 5.98
N GLN A 42 -19.56 -1.88 7.20
CA GLN A 42 -18.92 -0.96 8.16
C GLN A 42 -17.51 -1.42 8.56
N ILE A 43 -17.29 -2.73 8.68
CA ILE A 43 -15.97 -3.29 8.99
C ILE A 43 -15.07 -3.17 7.77
N ALA A 44 -15.59 -3.43 6.56
CA ALA A 44 -14.82 -3.28 5.33
C ALA A 44 -14.35 -1.83 5.09
N VAL A 45 -15.18 -0.83 5.41
CA VAL A 45 -14.75 0.58 5.37
C VAL A 45 -13.59 0.83 6.34
N LYS A 46 -13.70 0.37 7.59
CA LYS A 46 -12.62 0.51 8.59
C LYS A 46 -11.34 -0.22 8.17
N PHE A 47 -11.47 -1.38 7.53
CA PHE A 47 -10.35 -2.13 6.97
C PHE A 47 -9.62 -1.29 5.91
N LEU A 48 -10.34 -0.75 4.93
CA LEU A 48 -9.75 0.11 3.89
C LEU A 48 -9.10 1.36 4.47
N GLN A 49 -9.76 2.05 5.42
CA GLN A 49 -9.19 3.20 6.12
C GLN A 49 -7.86 2.84 6.81
N THR A 50 -7.79 1.67 7.43
CA THR A 50 -6.56 1.18 8.07
C THR A 50 -5.46 0.95 7.04
N LEU A 51 -5.79 0.38 5.87
CA LEU A 51 -4.83 0.22 4.77
C LEU A 51 -4.34 1.56 4.22
N THR A 52 -5.21 2.54 4.04
CA THR A 52 -4.83 3.91 3.63
C THR A 52 -3.80 4.49 4.59
N ASN A 53 -4.04 4.39 5.89
CA ASN A 53 -3.15 4.94 6.91
C ASN A 53 -1.77 4.25 6.89
N ILE A 54 -1.73 2.93 6.67
CA ILE A 54 -0.47 2.20 6.52
C ILE A 54 0.29 2.68 5.28
N ALA A 55 -0.40 2.82 4.14
CA ALA A 55 0.21 3.27 2.89
C ALA A 55 0.79 4.69 3.03
N LEU A 56 0.03 5.63 3.61
CA LEU A 56 0.48 7.01 3.81
C LEU A 56 1.71 7.09 4.73
N ARG A 57 1.72 6.32 5.83
CA ARG A 57 2.89 6.26 6.73
C ARG A 57 4.12 5.67 6.04
N GLN A 58 3.93 4.64 5.20
CA GLN A 58 5.01 4.04 4.42
C GLN A 58 5.55 5.03 3.39
N LEU A 59 4.67 5.76 2.70
CA LEU A 59 5.06 6.81 1.76
C LEU A 59 5.87 7.90 2.46
N GLU A 60 5.37 8.45 3.56
CA GLU A 60 6.07 9.49 4.33
C GLU A 60 7.46 9.02 4.78
N THR A 61 7.55 7.81 5.34
CA THR A 61 8.82 7.24 5.80
C THR A 61 9.80 7.02 4.64
N THR A 62 9.29 6.54 3.50
CA THR A 62 10.12 6.29 2.32
C THR A 62 10.61 7.59 1.71
N SER A 63 9.76 8.62 1.60
CA SER A 63 10.15 9.94 1.09
C SER A 63 11.22 10.58 1.97
N LYS A 64 11.09 10.52 3.31
CA LYS A 64 12.11 11.03 4.25
C LYS A 64 13.45 10.32 4.06
N LYS A 65 13.45 8.97 4.06
CA LYS A 65 14.68 8.19 3.86
C LYS A 65 15.28 8.42 2.48
N LEU A 66 14.46 8.58 1.44
CA LEU A 66 14.94 8.87 0.10
C LEU A 66 15.64 10.24 0.07
N ALA A 67 15.07 11.25 0.72
CA ALA A 67 15.68 12.58 0.84
C ALA A 67 16.98 12.60 1.68
N GLU A 68 17.25 11.58 2.49
CA GLU A 68 18.55 11.42 3.19
C GLU A 68 19.65 10.90 2.27
N VAL A 69 19.30 10.08 1.26
CA VAL A 69 20.25 9.50 0.28
C VAL A 69 20.24 10.20 -1.09
N SER A 70 19.21 11.00 -1.39
CA SER A 70 19.10 11.89 -2.55
C SER A 70 19.04 13.35 -2.11
N SER A 71 18.98 14.31 -3.05
CA SER A 71 18.57 15.67 -2.66
C SER A 71 17.06 15.71 -2.41
N GLU A 72 16.61 16.55 -1.47
CA GLU A 72 15.18 16.80 -1.17
C GLU A 72 14.41 17.19 -2.45
N GLN A 73 15.06 17.95 -3.31
CA GLN A 73 14.51 18.45 -4.57
C GLN A 73 14.27 17.33 -5.60
N LEU A 74 15.11 16.28 -5.61
CA LEU A 74 14.91 15.12 -6.45
C LEU A 74 13.76 14.24 -5.90
N ALA A 75 13.69 14.04 -4.59
CA ALA A 75 12.64 13.28 -3.94
C ALA A 75 11.24 13.89 -4.18
N LEU A 76 11.12 15.22 -4.03
CA LEU A 76 9.89 15.96 -4.33
C LEU A 76 9.52 15.88 -5.82
N ASN A 77 10.49 16.04 -6.73
CA ASN A 77 10.23 15.93 -8.17
C ASN A 77 9.69 14.56 -8.56
N ILE A 78 10.26 13.47 -8.03
CA ILE A 78 9.77 12.10 -8.30
C ILE A 78 8.33 11.94 -7.78
N GLN A 79 8.03 12.45 -6.59
CA GLN A 79 6.68 12.39 -6.02
C GLN A 79 5.67 13.16 -6.91
N PHE A 80 6.02 14.36 -7.37
CA PHE A 80 5.17 15.15 -8.26
C PHE A 80 4.97 14.48 -9.63
N GLN A 81 6.05 14.03 -10.27
CA GLN A 81 5.98 13.35 -11.57
C GLN A 81 5.08 12.11 -11.50
N THR A 82 5.25 11.27 -10.47
CA THR A 82 4.44 10.06 -10.28
C THR A 82 2.95 10.40 -10.09
N TYR A 83 2.62 11.48 -9.36
CA TYR A 83 1.24 11.93 -9.18
C TYR A 83 0.60 12.42 -10.48
N TYR A 84 1.33 13.19 -11.30
CA TYR A 84 0.81 13.74 -12.56
C TYR A 84 0.78 12.72 -13.70
N GLU A 85 1.71 11.76 -13.74
CA GLU A 85 1.73 10.67 -14.73
C GLU A 85 0.59 9.67 -14.49
N ALA A 86 0.33 9.29 -13.23
CA ALA A 86 -0.80 8.43 -12.89
C ALA A 86 -2.17 9.05 -13.28
N ASN A 87 -2.33 10.36 -13.09
CA ASN A 87 -3.53 11.09 -13.53
C ASN A 87 -3.68 11.21 -15.06
N ARG A 88 -2.61 10.94 -15.82
CA ARG A 88 -2.61 10.97 -17.29
C ARG A 88 -3.05 9.63 -17.86
N GLU A 89 -2.63 8.52 -17.25
CA GLU A 89 -3.04 7.16 -17.63
C GLU A 89 -4.51 6.86 -17.29
N GLU A 90 -5.09 7.49 -16.26
CA GLU A 90 -6.53 7.35 -15.94
C GLU A 90 -7.47 8.09 -16.91
N LYS A 91 -6.95 8.91 -17.82
CA LYS A 91 -7.73 9.72 -18.77
C LYS A 91 -7.66 9.23 -20.24
N VAL A 92 -7.02 8.09 -20.50
CA VAL A 92 -6.92 7.45 -21.82
C VAL A 92 -7.72 6.16 -21.80
#